data_AF-A0A813YSR1-F1
#
_entry.id   AF-A0A813YSR1-F1
#
_cell.length_a   1.000
_cell.length_b   1.000
_cell.length_c   1.000
_cell.angle_alpha   90.00
_cell.angle_beta   90.00
_cell.angle_gamma   90.00
#
_symmetry.space_group_name_H-M   'P 1'
#
loop_
_entity.id
_entity.type
_entity.pdbx_description
1 polymer ?
#
loop_
_entity_poly.entity_id
_entity_poly.type
_entity_poly.pdbx_seq_one_letter_code
_entity_poly.pdbx_strand_id
1 'polypeptide(L)'
;MKPNNDFKTNWNQLILLLWKNLRLQLKSPIGLILEILVPALFAFILLPIRTIVKSDLIDEPVIFDSFKVNELPNNFKIGWSLAYQPKNSDFINDLMKNVSNDLKLNLKAFDNEDEAVNFTLSTKLCLGVVSFIGLEPKDFSYKIRLSHSPKNNPLPNAFSRENDWRTNFLYPFFPVLGPREGNATEGGAPDGNRKFLAVQQFIFECITSK
;
A
#
# COMPACT_ATOMS: atom_id res chain seq x y z
N MET A 1 -32.03 50.87 42.62
CA MET A 1 -31.18 49.81 42.02
C MET A 1 -29.81 49.85 42.70
N LYS A 2 -29.55 48.93 43.64
CA LYS A 2 -28.22 48.79 44.25
C LYS A 2 -27.32 48.03 43.26
N PRO A 3 -26.10 48.49 42.97
CA PRO A 3 -25.21 47.80 42.05
C PRO A 3 -24.84 46.42 42.59
N ASN A 4 -24.82 45.45 41.69
CA ASN A 4 -24.75 44.02 41.98
C ASN A 4 -23.34 43.64 42.44
N ASN A 5 -23.10 43.69 43.76
CA ASN A 5 -21.83 43.34 44.41
C ASN A 5 -21.50 41.84 44.35
N ASP A 6 -22.43 41.02 43.86
CA ASP A 6 -22.34 39.56 43.79
C ASP A 6 -21.18 39.06 42.92
N PHE A 7 -20.84 39.78 41.84
CA PHE A 7 -19.67 39.41 41.02
C PHE A 7 -18.35 39.56 41.76
N LYS A 8 -18.19 40.61 42.58
CA LYS A 8 -16.95 40.87 43.32
C LYS A 8 -16.75 39.85 44.44
N THR A 9 -17.85 39.42 45.08
CA THR A 9 -17.81 38.33 46.07
C THR A 9 -17.50 36.98 45.42
N ASN A 10 -18.06 36.69 44.25
CA ASN A 10 -17.80 35.44 43.52
C ASN A 10 -16.34 35.34 43.03
N TRP A 11 -15.76 36.44 42.54
CA TRP A 11 -14.34 36.51 42.18
C TRP A 11 -13.41 36.35 43.38
N ASN A 12 -13.71 37.03 44.49
CA ASN A 12 -12.94 36.88 45.72
C ASN A 12 -13.04 35.46 46.27
N GLN A 13 -14.21 34.82 46.17
CA GLN A 13 -14.41 33.43 46.56
C GLN A 13 -13.63 32.46 45.65
N LEU A 14 -13.61 32.70 44.34
CA LEU A 14 -12.80 31.92 43.39
C LEU A 14 -11.31 32.02 43.71
N ILE A 15 -10.79 33.23 43.93
CA ILE A 15 -9.38 33.45 44.30
C ILE A 15 -9.06 32.75 45.63
N LEU A 16 -9.96 32.82 46.60
CA LEU A 16 -9.79 32.16 47.90
C LEU A 16 -9.77 30.63 47.76
N LEU A 17 -10.61 30.07 46.89
CA LEU A 17 -10.62 28.64 46.57
C LEU A 17 -9.35 28.20 45.83
N LEU A 18 -8.88 28.98 44.84
CA LEU A 18 -7.61 28.73 44.15
C LEU A 18 -6.43 28.78 45.12
N TRP A 19 -6.37 29.80 45.99
CA TRP A 19 -5.31 29.93 46.99
C TRP A 19 -5.33 28.78 48.00
N LYS A 20 -6.52 28.35 48.42
CA LYS A 20 -6.68 27.17 49.28
C LYS A 20 -6.19 25.90 48.58
N ASN A 21 -6.60 25.67 47.33
CA ASN A 21 -6.19 24.49 46.55
C ASN A 21 -4.69 24.50 46.25
N LEU A 22 -4.12 25.64 45.87
CA LEU A 22 -2.68 25.81 45.65
C LEU A 22 -1.89 25.56 46.94
N ARG A 23 -2.36 26.07 48.08
CA ARG A 23 -1.73 25.82 49.38
C ARG A 23 -1.85 24.37 49.82
N LEU A 24 -2.93 23.67 49.47
CA LEU A 24 -3.09 22.24 49.71
C LEU A 24 -2.13 21.42 48.84
N GLN A 25 -1.95 21.82 47.58
CA GLN A 25 -1.03 21.18 46.63
C GLN A 25 0.44 21.36 47.06
N LEU A 26 0.83 22.56 47.54
CA LEU A 26 2.16 22.82 48.11
C LEU A 26 2.47 22.01 49.37
N LYS A 27 1.46 21.53 50.10
CA LYS A 27 1.65 20.70 51.30
C LYS A 27 1.81 19.21 50.99
N SER A 28 1.54 18.79 49.76
CA SER A 28 1.76 17.42 49.29
C SER A 28 3.00 17.39 48.38
N PRO A 29 4.21 17.28 48.95
CA PRO A 29 5.45 17.37 48.16
C PRO A 29 5.53 16.26 47.10
N ILE A 30 5.05 15.06 47.42
CA ILE A 30 5.05 13.91 46.50
C ILE A 30 4.11 14.15 45.31
N GLY A 31 2.91 14.68 45.56
CA GLY A 31 1.93 14.97 44.51
C GLY A 31 2.44 16.03 43.55
N LEU A 32 2.99 17.12 44.07
CA LEU A 32 3.57 18.21 43.28
C LEU A 32 4.76 17.72 42.45
N ILE A 33 5.66 16.92 43.04
CA ILE A 33 6.80 16.34 42.32
C ILE A 33 6.32 15.48 41.15
N LEU A 34 5.35 14.58 41.37
CA LEU A 34 4.81 13.75 40.29
C LEU A 34 4.12 14.57 39.20
N GLU A 35 3.37 15.60 39.58
CA GLU A 35 2.64 16.47 38.66
C GLU A 35 3.57 17.29 37.75
N ILE A 36 4.76 17.65 38.23
CA ILE A 36 5.79 18.31 37.40
C ILE A 36 6.61 17.28 36.63
N LEU A 37 6.99 16.18 37.29
CA LEU A 37 7.89 15.17 36.74
C LEU A 37 7.25 14.42 35.57
N VAL A 38 5.94 14.12 35.63
CA VAL A 38 5.26 13.40 34.55
C VAL A 38 5.27 14.18 33.23
N PRO A 39 4.78 15.44 33.15
CA PRO A 39 4.89 16.25 31.94
C PRO A 39 6.33 16.49 31.50
N ALA A 40 7.24 16.71 32.45
CA ALA A 40 8.67 16.90 32.14
C ALA A 40 9.29 15.65 31.51
N LEU A 41 8.96 14.47 32.03
CA LEU A 41 9.41 13.18 31.50
C LEU A 41 8.85 12.96 30.09
N PHE A 42 7.57 13.25 29.86
CA PHE A 42 6.98 13.18 28.51
C PHE A 42 7.68 14.13 27.54
N ALA A 43 7.94 15.38 27.94
CA ALA A 43 8.67 16.33 27.11
C ALA A 43 10.11 15.84 26.81
N PHE A 44 10.79 15.27 27.81
CA PHE A 44 12.13 14.73 27.67
C PHE A 44 12.19 13.51 26.76
N ILE A 45 11.10 12.73 26.64
CA ILE A 45 10.98 11.64 25.67
C ILE A 45 10.65 12.17 24.27
N LEU A 46 9.70 13.10 24.16
CA LEU A 46 9.20 13.58 22.86
C LEU A 46 10.18 14.51 22.13
N LEU A 47 10.95 15.32 22.86
CA LEU A 47 11.91 16.26 22.23
C LEU A 47 13.01 15.52 21.43
N PRO A 48 13.71 14.51 21.96
CA PRO A 48 14.64 13.72 21.18
C PRO A 48 13.99 13.05 19.97
N ILE A 49 12.80 12.45 20.13
CA ILE A 49 12.04 11.85 19.03
C ILE A 49 11.81 12.88 17.93
N ARG A 50 11.41 14.11 18.28
CA ARG A 50 11.20 15.19 17.32
C ARG A 50 12.48 15.56 16.57
N THR A 51 13.64 15.55 17.25
CA THR A 51 14.92 15.86 16.59
C THR A 51 15.41 14.75 15.66
N ILE A 52 15.03 13.50 15.91
CA ILE A 52 15.38 12.36 15.05
C ILE A 52 14.56 12.38 13.74
N VAL A 53 13.32 12.87 13.80
CA VAL A 53 12.45 12.98 12.62
C VAL A 53 12.87 14.19 11.76
N LYS A 54 13.70 13.92 10.76
CA LYS A 54 14.03 14.90 9.72
C LYS A 54 12.77 15.25 8.93
N SER A 55 12.60 16.54 8.64
CA SER A 55 11.53 17.02 7.75
C SER A 55 12.15 17.20 6.36
N ASP A 56 11.80 16.31 5.43
CA ASP A 56 12.23 16.43 4.04
C ASP A 56 11.33 17.48 3.36
N LEU A 57 11.89 18.66 3.09
CA LEU A 57 11.24 19.67 2.25
C LEU A 57 11.50 19.28 0.80
N ILE A 58 10.43 19.01 0.06
CA ILE A 58 10.50 18.70 -1.36
C ILE A 58 10.20 20.01 -2.09
N ASP A 59 11.26 20.72 -2.48
CA ASP A 59 11.16 22.04 -3.10
C ASP A 59 10.72 21.98 -4.58
N GLU A 60 10.94 20.83 -5.24
CA GLU A 60 10.59 20.60 -6.64
C GLU A 60 9.46 19.57 -6.78
N PRO A 61 8.55 19.72 -7.77
CA PRO A 61 7.51 18.74 -8.00
C PRO A 61 8.12 17.39 -8.40
N VAL A 62 7.77 16.32 -7.69
CA VAL A 62 8.14 14.96 -8.08
C VAL A 62 7.31 14.55 -9.29
N ILE A 63 7.96 14.48 -10.45
CA ILE A 63 7.38 14.05 -11.71
C ILE A 63 7.73 12.58 -11.92
N PHE A 64 6.73 11.77 -12.26
CA PHE A 64 6.92 10.37 -12.64
C PHE A 64 6.90 10.25 -14.15
N ASP A 65 7.95 9.65 -14.71
CA ASP A 65 8.08 9.48 -16.14
C ASP A 65 7.14 8.39 -16.66
N SER A 66 6.78 8.50 -17.94
CA SER A 66 6.06 7.43 -18.63
C SER A 66 6.94 6.19 -18.75
N PHE A 67 6.37 5.01 -18.45
CA PHE A 67 7.05 3.73 -18.61
C PHE A 67 6.53 2.96 -19.83
N LYS A 68 7.37 2.07 -20.35
CA LYS A 68 6.99 1.18 -21.46
C LYS A 68 6.21 -0.02 -20.92
N VAL A 69 5.06 -0.30 -21.53
CA VAL A 69 4.21 -1.45 -21.15
C VAL A 69 4.62 -2.74 -21.88
N ASN A 70 5.37 -2.61 -22.97
CA ASN A 70 5.80 -3.71 -23.85
C ASN A 70 6.93 -4.56 -23.26
N GLU A 71 7.25 -4.43 -21.98
CA GLU A 71 8.24 -5.26 -21.32
C GLU A 71 7.81 -5.59 -19.89
N LEU A 72 7.98 -6.86 -19.52
CA LEU A 72 7.87 -7.26 -18.13
C LEU A 72 9.10 -6.72 -17.36
N PRO A 73 8.97 -6.25 -16.11
CA PRO A 73 10.12 -5.83 -15.33
C PRO A 73 11.13 -6.98 -15.15
N ASN A 74 12.44 -6.67 -15.10
CA ASN A 74 13.51 -7.67 -15.18
C ASN A 74 13.47 -8.74 -14.07
N ASN A 75 12.92 -8.41 -12.90
CA ASN A 75 12.70 -9.33 -11.78
C ASN A 75 11.68 -10.45 -12.08
N PHE A 76 10.82 -10.28 -13.09
CA PHE A 76 9.80 -11.25 -13.46
C PHE A 76 10.14 -12.09 -14.70
N LYS A 77 11.30 -11.90 -15.34
CA LYS A 77 11.66 -12.60 -16.59
C LYS A 77 12.17 -14.04 -16.40
N ILE A 78 12.86 -14.34 -15.30
CA ILE A 78 13.59 -15.63 -15.17
C ILE A 78 12.88 -16.55 -14.17
N GLY A 79 12.50 -17.75 -14.62
CA GLY A 79 11.93 -18.80 -13.77
C GLY A 79 10.45 -18.59 -13.39
N TRP A 80 9.85 -17.48 -13.81
CA TRP A 80 8.43 -17.20 -13.59
C TRP A 80 7.55 -17.98 -14.55
N SER A 81 6.39 -18.38 -14.06
CA SER A 81 5.38 -19.09 -14.82
C SER A 81 4.11 -18.27 -15.00
N LEU A 82 3.44 -18.46 -16.14
CA LEU A 82 2.12 -17.93 -16.42
C LEU A 82 1.16 -19.11 -16.61
N ALA A 83 0.13 -19.17 -15.78
CA ALA A 83 -0.90 -20.18 -15.88
C ALA A 83 -2.03 -19.69 -16.81
N TYR A 84 -2.63 -20.59 -17.58
CA TYR A 84 -3.81 -20.27 -18.38
C TYR A 84 -4.78 -21.44 -18.46
N GLN A 85 -6.02 -21.12 -18.79
CA GLN A 85 -7.14 -22.04 -18.92
C GLN A 85 -8.11 -21.50 -19.98
N PRO A 86 -8.73 -22.33 -20.82
CA PRO A 86 -8.65 -23.79 -20.88
C PRO A 86 -7.63 -24.32 -21.89
N LYS A 87 -7.08 -25.49 -21.56
CA LYS A 87 -6.14 -26.24 -22.40
C LYS A 87 -6.78 -26.83 -23.66
N ASN A 88 -8.10 -27.01 -23.68
CA ASN A 88 -8.83 -27.72 -24.75
C ASN A 88 -8.96 -26.94 -26.07
N SER A 89 -8.52 -25.67 -26.16
CA SER A 89 -8.56 -24.90 -27.40
C SER A 89 -7.18 -24.73 -28.01
N ASP A 90 -7.01 -25.21 -29.23
CA ASP A 90 -5.78 -25.03 -30.02
C ASP A 90 -5.48 -23.54 -30.26
N PHE A 91 -6.52 -22.74 -30.51
CA PHE A 91 -6.38 -21.29 -30.68
C PHE A 91 -5.78 -20.62 -29.44
N ILE A 92 -6.28 -20.96 -28.25
CA ILE A 92 -5.79 -20.41 -26.98
C ILE A 92 -4.37 -20.90 -26.70
N ASN A 93 -4.08 -22.18 -26.98
CA ASN A 93 -2.73 -22.73 -26.83
C ASN A 93 -1.72 -21.99 -27.71
N ASP A 94 -2.05 -21.73 -28.97
CA ASP A 94 -1.19 -20.98 -29.88
C ASP A 94 -1.02 -19.52 -29.44
N LEU A 95 -2.11 -18.86 -29.05
CA LEU A 95 -2.08 -17.48 -28.55
C LEU A 95 -1.17 -17.37 -27.32
N MET A 96 -1.38 -18.23 -26.32
CA MET A 96 -0.62 -18.19 -25.07
C MET A 96 0.83 -18.61 -25.27
N LYS A 97 1.12 -19.47 -26.25
CA LYS A 97 2.50 -19.80 -26.64
C LYS A 97 3.25 -18.58 -27.19
N ASN A 98 2.60 -17.76 -28.03
CA ASN A 98 3.18 -16.52 -28.53
C ASN A 98 3.43 -15.53 -27.40
N VAL A 99 2.42 -15.29 -26.55
CA VAL A 99 2.52 -14.43 -25.36
C VAL A 99 3.66 -14.89 -24.44
N SER A 100 3.81 -16.20 -24.24
CA SER A 100 4.87 -16.77 -23.40
C SER A 100 6.26 -16.54 -23.97
N ASN A 101 6.42 -16.61 -25.29
CA ASN A 101 7.69 -16.37 -25.97
C ASN A 101 8.11 -14.91 -25.86
N ASP A 102 7.16 -13.98 -26.06
CA ASP A 102 7.42 -12.54 -25.96
C ASP A 102 7.77 -12.12 -24.52
N LEU A 103 7.04 -12.68 -23.55
CA LEU A 103 7.28 -12.42 -22.13
C LEU A 103 8.47 -13.20 -21.54
N LYS A 104 8.99 -14.21 -22.25
CA LYS A 104 10.03 -15.16 -21.77
C LYS A 104 9.65 -15.89 -20.48
N LEU A 105 8.37 -16.22 -20.33
CA LEU A 105 7.83 -16.93 -19.17
C LEU A 105 7.66 -18.43 -19.43
N ASN A 106 7.55 -19.22 -18.36
CA ASN A 106 7.17 -20.63 -18.45
C ASN A 106 5.64 -20.78 -18.50
N LEU A 107 5.12 -21.41 -19.53
CA LEU A 107 3.68 -21.58 -19.67
C LEU A 107 3.16 -22.84 -18.94
N LYS A 108 2.01 -22.73 -18.24
CA LYS A 108 1.30 -23.86 -17.62
C LYS A 108 -0.18 -23.85 -18.00
N ALA A 109 -0.62 -24.91 -18.65
CA ALA A 109 -2.00 -25.07 -19.11
C ALA A 109 -2.82 -25.90 -18.11
N PHE A 110 -4.05 -25.48 -17.86
CA PHE A 110 -5.01 -26.17 -16.99
C PHE A 110 -6.37 -26.31 -17.68
N ASP A 111 -7.14 -27.31 -17.25
CA ASP A 111 -8.49 -27.54 -17.76
C ASP A 111 -9.51 -26.68 -16.99
N ASN A 112 -9.35 -26.61 -15.66
CA ASN A 112 -10.22 -25.87 -14.75
C ASN A 112 -9.56 -24.60 -14.18
N GLU A 113 -10.40 -23.60 -13.88
CA GLU A 113 -9.92 -22.32 -13.33
C GLU A 113 -9.36 -22.51 -11.92
N ASP A 114 -10.06 -23.32 -11.12
CA ASP A 114 -9.70 -23.59 -9.74
C ASP A 114 -8.35 -24.30 -9.63
N GLU A 115 -8.04 -25.21 -10.56
CA GLU A 115 -6.74 -25.89 -10.62
C GLU A 115 -5.60 -24.90 -10.93
N ALA A 116 -5.83 -23.99 -11.87
CA ALA A 116 -4.86 -22.95 -12.22
C ALA A 116 -4.63 -21.96 -11.06
N VAL A 117 -5.70 -21.60 -10.35
CA VAL A 117 -5.62 -20.74 -9.17
C VAL A 117 -4.89 -21.46 -8.03
N ASN A 118 -5.22 -22.72 -7.76
CA ASN A 118 -4.55 -23.53 -6.74
C ASN A 118 -3.06 -23.71 -7.03
N PHE A 119 -2.67 -23.86 -8.30
CA PHE A 119 -1.27 -23.87 -8.70
C PHE A 119 -0.56 -22.55 -8.40
N THR A 120 -1.23 -21.42 -8.64
CA THR A 120 -0.69 -20.08 -8.36
C THR A 120 -0.52 -19.85 -6.86
N LEU A 121 -1.40 -20.42 -6.04
CA LEU A 121 -1.30 -20.38 -4.57
C LEU A 121 -0.18 -21.26 -4.04
N SER A 122 0.07 -22.42 -4.64
CA SER A 122 1.15 -23.33 -4.22
C SER A 122 2.54 -22.88 -4.70
N THR A 123 2.61 -22.24 -5.87
CA THR A 123 3.87 -21.88 -6.52
C THR A 123 4.19 -20.39 -6.37
N LYS A 124 5.25 -20.09 -5.60
CA LYS A 124 5.69 -18.69 -5.38
C LYS A 124 6.08 -17.96 -6.68
N LEU A 125 6.59 -18.68 -7.68
CA LEU A 125 7.04 -18.17 -8.97
C LEU A 125 5.96 -18.27 -10.07
N CYS A 126 4.69 -18.05 -9.72
CA CYS A 126 3.62 -17.86 -10.69
C CYS A 126 3.23 -16.37 -10.75
N LEU A 127 3.14 -15.81 -11.96
CA LEU A 127 2.71 -14.43 -12.19
C LEU A 127 1.20 -14.28 -11.91
N GLY A 128 0.43 -15.24 -12.41
CA GLY A 128 -1.02 -15.28 -12.31
C GLY A 128 -1.63 -16.29 -13.27
N VAL A 129 -2.95 -16.21 -13.41
CA VAL A 129 -3.79 -17.06 -14.24
C VAL A 129 -4.52 -16.21 -15.28
N VAL A 130 -4.54 -16.66 -16.54
CA VAL A 130 -5.41 -16.13 -17.58
C VAL A 130 -6.52 -17.14 -17.88
N SER A 131 -7.76 -16.81 -17.55
CA SER A 131 -8.92 -17.67 -17.80
C SER A 131 -9.75 -17.14 -18.96
N PHE A 132 -9.94 -17.96 -19.99
CA PHE A 132 -10.75 -17.68 -21.16
C PHE A 132 -12.12 -18.35 -21.03
N ILE A 133 -13.18 -17.60 -21.31
CA ILE A 133 -14.58 -18.05 -21.20
C ILE A 133 -15.17 -18.35 -22.58
N GLY A 134 -14.69 -17.66 -23.61
CA GLY A 134 -14.99 -17.96 -25.01
C GLY A 134 -13.80 -18.64 -25.68
N LEU A 135 -14.09 -19.70 -26.42
CA LEU A 135 -13.07 -20.52 -27.12
C LEU A 135 -12.95 -20.15 -28.60
N GLU A 136 -13.89 -19.35 -29.11
CA GLU A 136 -13.96 -18.96 -30.50
C GLU A 136 -13.12 -17.72 -30.78
N PRO A 137 -12.43 -17.64 -31.94
CA PRO A 137 -11.55 -16.51 -32.26
C PRO A 137 -12.27 -15.16 -32.36
N LYS A 138 -13.56 -15.17 -32.70
CA LYS A 138 -14.33 -13.94 -32.99
C LYS A 138 -14.98 -13.34 -31.75
N ASP A 139 -15.33 -14.15 -30.76
CA ASP A 139 -16.00 -13.72 -29.53
C ASP A 139 -15.43 -14.50 -28.34
N PHE A 140 -14.38 -13.96 -27.73
CA PHE A 140 -13.85 -14.47 -26.47
C PHE A 140 -13.72 -13.38 -25.41
N SER A 141 -14.09 -13.74 -24.19
CA SER A 141 -13.83 -12.96 -22.99
C SER A 141 -12.73 -13.65 -22.20
N TYR A 142 -11.80 -12.89 -21.65
CA TYR A 142 -10.76 -13.40 -20.76
C TYR A 142 -10.71 -12.63 -19.45
N LYS A 143 -10.16 -13.27 -18.43
CA LYS A 143 -9.95 -12.75 -17.08
C LYS A 143 -8.50 -12.95 -16.72
N ILE A 144 -7.82 -11.90 -16.28
CA ILE A 144 -6.47 -12.00 -15.72
C ILE A 144 -6.57 -11.96 -14.20
N ARG A 145 -6.07 -12.99 -13.53
CA ARG A 145 -5.99 -13.08 -12.07
C ARG A 145 -4.53 -13.09 -11.66
N LEU A 146 -4.06 -11.97 -11.14
CA LEU A 146 -2.71 -11.86 -10.59
C LEU A 146 -2.70 -12.20 -9.11
N SER A 147 -1.52 -12.61 -8.62
CA SER A 147 -1.31 -12.74 -7.19
C SER A 147 -1.47 -11.38 -6.51
N HIS A 148 -2.23 -11.40 -5.42
CA HIS A 148 -2.52 -10.26 -4.58
C HIS A 148 -1.28 -9.65 -3.90
N SER A 149 -0.28 -10.48 -3.59
CA SER A 149 0.89 -10.05 -2.83
C SER A 149 1.83 -9.19 -3.70
N PRO A 150 2.26 -8.01 -3.24
CA PRO A 150 3.30 -7.23 -3.89
C PRO A 150 4.65 -7.95 -3.73
N LYS A 151 4.97 -8.81 -4.71
CA LYS A 151 6.15 -9.69 -4.68
C LYS A 151 7.51 -8.96 -4.73
N ASN A 152 7.53 -7.65 -4.95
CA ASN A 152 8.75 -6.85 -5.05
C ASN A 152 8.68 -5.57 -4.19
N ASN A 153 8.04 -5.65 -3.02
CA ASN A 153 8.06 -4.56 -2.04
C ASN A 153 9.47 -4.48 -1.40
N PRO A 154 10.24 -3.38 -1.60
CA PRO A 154 11.65 -3.32 -1.23
C PRO A 154 11.90 -3.35 0.29
N LEU A 155 10.89 -3.08 1.14
CA LEU A 155 11.05 -3.04 2.59
C LEU A 155 9.72 -3.41 3.28
N PRO A 156 9.53 -4.63 3.81
CA PRO A 156 8.36 -5.00 4.61
C PRO A 156 8.61 -4.71 6.10
N ASN A 157 8.70 -3.44 6.49
CA ASN A 157 8.66 -3.02 7.89
C ASN A 157 7.21 -2.96 8.38
N ALA A 158 6.98 -2.96 9.70
CA ALA A 158 5.63 -2.91 10.29
C ALA A 158 4.82 -1.64 9.90
N PHE A 159 5.51 -0.62 9.38
CA PHE A 159 4.94 0.64 8.86
C PHE A 159 4.95 0.73 7.34
N SER A 160 5.27 -0.36 6.65
CA SER A 160 5.44 -0.35 5.20
C SER A 160 4.12 -0.17 4.47
N ARG A 161 4.23 0.60 3.38
CA ARG A 161 3.12 1.21 2.63
C ARG A 161 2.02 0.23 2.30
N GLU A 162 2.35 -0.94 1.76
CA GLU A 162 1.36 -1.87 1.20
C GLU A 162 1.95 -3.29 1.24
N ASN A 163 1.71 -4.06 2.30
CA ASN A 163 2.03 -5.50 2.29
C ASN A 163 1.03 -6.31 1.45
N ASP A 164 -0.11 -5.70 1.13
CA ASP A 164 -1.33 -6.34 0.66
C ASP A 164 -2.25 -5.23 0.07
N TRP A 165 -2.98 -5.55 -1.00
CA TRP A 165 -3.93 -4.63 -1.65
C TRP A 165 -5.25 -4.62 -0.88
N ARG A 166 -5.40 -3.72 0.09
CA ARG A 166 -6.64 -3.65 0.86
C ARG A 166 -7.76 -2.93 0.10
N THR A 167 -8.51 -3.67 -0.72
CA THR A 167 -9.70 -3.14 -1.45
C THR A 167 -10.83 -2.69 -0.53
N ASN A 168 -10.85 -3.17 0.72
CA ASN A 168 -11.89 -2.83 1.69
C ASN A 168 -11.78 -1.38 2.23
N PHE A 169 -10.65 -0.70 2.01
CA PHE A 169 -10.44 0.67 2.45
C PHE A 169 -10.20 1.59 1.26
N LEU A 170 -10.77 2.79 1.30
CA LEU A 170 -10.54 3.82 0.28
C LEU A 170 -9.14 4.48 0.42
N TYR A 171 -8.52 4.39 1.60
CA TYR A 171 -7.22 4.98 1.91
C TYR A 171 -6.44 4.09 2.89
N PRO A 172 -5.10 4.15 2.90
CA PRO A 172 -4.28 3.40 3.84
C PRO A 172 -4.50 3.88 5.29
N PHE A 173 -4.43 2.96 6.26
CA PHE A 173 -4.59 3.29 7.68
C PHE A 173 -3.53 4.27 8.20
N PHE A 174 -2.30 4.15 7.71
CA PHE A 174 -1.20 5.05 8.03
C PHE A 174 -0.76 5.76 6.75
N PRO A 175 -1.30 6.95 6.46
CA PRO A 175 -0.86 7.72 5.30
C PRO A 175 0.59 8.17 5.53
N VAL A 176 1.47 7.82 4.61
CA VAL A 176 2.85 8.32 4.60
C VAL A 176 2.85 9.69 3.96
N LEU A 177 3.50 10.66 4.61
CA LEU A 177 3.66 12.01 4.08
C LEU A 177 4.61 12.00 2.87
N GLY A 178 4.31 12.83 1.88
CA GLY A 178 5.11 12.97 0.67
C GLY A 178 4.79 11.96 -0.45
N PRO A 179 5.56 11.99 -1.55
CA PRO A 179 5.35 11.16 -2.73
C PRO A 179 5.34 9.67 -2.40
N ARG A 180 4.48 8.91 -3.10
CA ARG A 180 4.32 7.45 -2.92
C ARG A 180 5.65 6.70 -2.99
N GLU A 181 6.56 7.09 -3.87
CA GLU A 181 7.97 6.72 -3.83
C GLU A 181 8.78 7.82 -4.51
N GLY A 182 9.34 8.75 -3.73
CA GLY A 182 10.09 9.87 -4.30
C GLY A 182 11.36 9.45 -5.07
N ASN A 183 11.94 8.29 -4.72
CA ASN A 183 13.14 7.78 -5.38
C ASN A 183 12.83 6.91 -6.61
N ALA A 184 11.56 6.60 -6.89
CA ALA A 184 11.18 5.79 -8.03
C ALA A 184 10.79 6.69 -9.20
N THR A 185 11.41 6.46 -10.36
CA THR A 185 11.11 7.20 -11.59
C THR A 185 9.69 6.98 -12.10
N GLU A 186 9.07 5.85 -11.75
CA GLU A 186 7.79 5.39 -12.31
C GLU A 186 6.64 5.32 -11.28
N GLY A 187 6.71 6.10 -10.18
CA GLY A 187 5.61 6.17 -9.20
C GLY A 187 5.58 5.07 -8.13
N GLY A 188 6.57 4.17 -8.16
CA GLY A 188 6.81 3.17 -7.12
C GLY A 188 5.90 1.94 -7.15
N ALA A 189 5.83 1.22 -6.03
CA ALA A 189 4.87 0.13 -5.80
C ALA A 189 3.41 0.61 -5.95
N PRO A 190 2.45 -0.24 -6.38
CA PRO A 190 2.53 -1.70 -6.36
C PRO A 190 2.87 -2.29 -7.74
N ASP A 191 3.81 -3.24 -7.76
CA ASP A 191 4.26 -3.93 -8.99
C ASP A 191 3.12 -4.61 -9.78
N GLY A 192 1.95 -4.79 -9.15
CA GLY A 192 0.76 -5.41 -9.73
C GLY A 192 0.28 -4.73 -11.01
N ASN A 193 0.25 -3.40 -11.04
CA ASN A 193 -0.25 -2.65 -12.20
C ASN A 193 0.63 -2.87 -13.44
N ARG A 194 1.95 -2.89 -13.26
CA ARG A 194 2.90 -3.10 -14.38
C ARG A 194 2.80 -4.51 -14.95
N LYS A 195 2.67 -5.52 -14.09
CA LYS A 195 2.48 -6.92 -14.49
C LYS A 195 1.17 -7.13 -15.25
N PHE A 196 0.08 -6.54 -14.76
CA PHE A 196 -1.23 -6.64 -15.39
C PHE A 196 -1.23 -5.98 -16.77
N LEU A 197 -0.76 -4.74 -16.85
CA LEU A 197 -0.72 -3.99 -18.11
C LEU A 197 0.17 -4.67 -19.15
N ALA A 198 1.32 -5.19 -18.74
CA ALA A 198 2.19 -5.96 -19.64
C ALA A 198 1.44 -7.18 -20.20
N VAL A 199 0.91 -8.06 -19.34
CA VAL A 199 0.18 -9.27 -19.80
C VAL A 199 -0.99 -8.90 -20.70
N GLN A 200 -1.76 -7.87 -20.35
CA GLN A 200 -2.88 -7.39 -21.15
C GLN A 200 -2.42 -6.88 -22.52
N GLN A 201 -1.35 -6.09 -22.57
CA GLN A 201 -0.80 -5.54 -23.81
C GLN A 201 -0.29 -6.65 -24.74
N PHE A 202 0.46 -7.62 -24.22
CA PHE A 202 0.97 -8.74 -25.03
C PHE A 202 -0.15 -9.62 -25.57
N ILE A 203 -1.17 -9.90 -24.77
CA ILE A 203 -2.37 -10.61 -25.25
C ILE A 203 -3.01 -9.82 -26.39
N PHE A 204 -3.20 -8.51 -26.20
CA PHE A 204 -3.78 -7.63 -27.21
C PHE A 204 -2.95 -7.60 -28.51
N GLU A 205 -1.64 -7.41 -28.41
CA GLU A 205 -0.72 -7.41 -29.55
C GLU A 205 -0.78 -8.75 -30.30
N CYS A 206 -0.76 -9.88 -29.59
CA CYS A 206 -0.90 -11.22 -30.19
C CYS A 206 -2.22 -11.42 -30.94
N ILE A 207 -3.30 -10.78 -30.48
CA ILE A 207 -4.61 -10.82 -31.14
C ILE A 207 -4.60 -9.95 -32.39
N THR A 208 -4.05 -8.74 -32.32
CA THR A 208 -4.04 -7.78 -33.45
C THR A 208 -3.03 -8.10 -34.55
N SER A 209 -2.00 -8.90 -34.24
CA SER A 209 -0.95 -9.30 -35.19
C SER A 209 -1.36 -10.47 -36.11
N LYS A 210 -2.52 -11.09 -35.87
CA LYS A 210 -3.12 -12.13 -36.72
C LYS A 210 -4.20 -11.54 -37.63
#